data_AF-A0A957J8W0-F1
#
_entry.id   AF-A0A957J8W0-F1
#
_cell.length_a   1.000
_cell.length_b   1.000
_cell.length_c   1.000
_cell.angle_alpha   90.00
_cell.angle_beta   90.00
_cell.angle_gamma   90.00
#
_symmetry.space_group_name_H-M   'P 1'
#
loop_
_entity.id
_entity.type
_entity.pdbx_description
1 polymer ?
#
loop_
_entity_poly.entity_id
_entity_poly.type
_entity_poly.pdbx_seq_one_letter_code
_entity_poly.pdbx_strand_id
1 'polypeptide(L)' 'TADTDALFFKAIEQKVAFVVGSAFYPTQPDTAVPRHEFRLNFITPSIAQIQTGIASLAKVIDVASQQVS' A
#
# COMPACT_ATOMS: atom_id res chain seq x y z
N THR A 1 -12.06 -4.14 -4.32
CA THR A 1 -10.58 -4.04 -4.23
C THR A 1 -10.24 -2.69 -3.62
N ALA A 2 -9.26 -2.61 -2.72
CA ALA A 2 -8.94 -1.37 -2.00
C ALA A 2 -8.17 -0.38 -2.87
N ASP A 3 -8.45 0.92 -2.71
CA ASP A 3 -7.68 2.02 -3.33
C ASP A 3 -6.41 2.29 -2.51
N THR A 4 -5.25 2.07 -3.14
CA THR A 4 -3.94 2.16 -2.49
C THR A 4 -3.48 3.60 -2.29
N ASP A 5 -4.01 4.56 -3.05
CA ASP A 5 -3.75 6.00 -2.87
C ASP A 5 -4.35 6.46 -1.54
N ALA A 6 -5.60 6.04 -1.27
CA ALA A 6 -6.26 6.30 0.01
C ALA A 6 -5.63 5.51 1.16
N LEU A 7 -5.24 4.25 0.90
CA LEU A 7 -4.65 3.36 1.91
C LEU A 7 -3.29 3.84 2.41
N PHE A 8 -2.53 4.54 1.57
CA PHE A 8 -1.17 5.00 1.86
C PHE A 8 -1.09 5.82 3.16
N PHE A 9 -2.05 6.71 3.41
CA PHE A 9 -2.06 7.51 4.65
C PHE A 9 -2.26 6.66 5.91
N LYS A 10 -3.14 5.65 5.85
CA LYS A 10 -3.35 4.70 6.95
C LYS A 10 -2.12 3.82 7.19
N ALA A 11 -1.39 3.46 6.12
CA ALA A 11 -0.16 2.69 6.25
C ALA A 11 0.92 3.47 7.00
N ILE A 12 1.06 4.78 6.74
CA ILE A 12 1.99 5.66 7.45
C ILE A 12 1.68 5.68 8.94
N GLU A 13 0.41 5.78 9.34
CA GLU A 13 -0.01 5.72 10.74
C GLU A 13 0.42 4.40 11.43
N GLN A 14 0.46 3.30 10.67
CA GLN A 14 0.93 1.98 11.13
C GLN A 14 2.44 1.78 10.95
N LYS A 15 3.19 2.85 10.69
CA LYS A 15 4.66 2.86 10.51
C LYS A 15 5.13 1.98 9.34
N VAL A 16 4.34 1.91 8.27
CA VAL A 16 4.70 1.23 7.02
C VAL A 16 4.52 2.20 5.85
N ALA A 17 5.46 2.15 4.90
CA ALA A 17 5.37 2.91 3.66
C ALA A 17 5.54 1.98 2.46
N PHE A 18 4.83 2.29 1.38
CA PHE A 18 4.94 1.65 0.07
C PHE A 18 4.79 2.71 -1.02
N VAL A 19 5.09 2.37 -2.27
CA VAL A 19 4.85 3.27 -3.41
C VAL A 19 3.52 2.90 -4.05
N VAL A 20 2.60 3.84 -4.13
CA VAL A 20 1.29 3.65 -4.77
C VAL A 20 1.45 3.35 -6.26
N GLY A 21 0.61 2.47 -6.80
CA GLY A 21 0.65 2.06 -8.21
C GLY A 21 0.40 3.23 -9.17
N SER A 22 -0.48 4.16 -8.78
CA SER A 22 -0.83 5.35 -9.56
C SER A 22 0.39 6.22 -9.92
N ALA A 23 1.39 6.28 -9.05
CA ALA A 23 2.60 7.08 -9.26
C ALA A 23 3.46 6.61 -10.45
N PHE A 24 3.25 5.38 -10.95
CA PHE A 24 3.99 4.83 -12.08
C PHE A 24 3.36 5.16 -13.45
N TYR A 25 2.14 5.70 -13.48
CA TYR A 25 1.35 5.89 -14.70
C TYR A 25 0.86 7.34 -14.89
N PRO A 26 1.76 8.34 -14.92
CA PRO A 26 1.38 9.77 -14.91
C PRO A 26 0.66 10.25 -16.18
N THR A 27 0.73 9.49 -17.27
CA THR A 27 0.16 9.86 -18.58
C THR A 27 -1.09 9.07 -18.95
N GLN A 28 -1.51 8.11 -18.11
CA GLN A 28 -2.70 7.31 -18.39
C GLN A 28 -3.97 8.06 -18.00
N PRO A 29 -5.09 7.85 -18.74
CA PRO A 29 -6.39 8.36 -18.30
C PRO A 29 -6.75 7.73 -16.95
N ASP A 30 -7.48 8.47 -16.13
CA ASP A 30 -7.83 8.08 -14.76
C ASP A 30 -8.43 6.67 -14.65
N THR A 31 -9.25 6.30 -15.64
CA THR A 31 -9.92 5.00 -15.73
C THR A 31 -8.98 3.82 -15.99
N ALA A 32 -7.74 4.07 -16.41
CA ALA A 32 -6.74 3.05 -16.71
C ALA A 32 -5.60 3.01 -15.67
N VAL A 33 -5.61 3.90 -14.67
CA VAL A 33 -4.60 3.94 -13.61
C VAL A 33 -4.85 2.79 -12.61
N PRO A 34 -3.86 1.92 -12.35
CA PRO A 34 -4.02 0.78 -11.44
C PRO A 34 -3.95 1.22 -9.97
N ARG A 35 -5.06 1.77 -9.45
CA ARG A 35 -5.19 2.22 -8.04
C ARG A 35 -5.28 1.11 -7.00
N HIS A 36 -5.29 -0.15 -7.42
CA HIS A 36 -5.33 -1.30 -6.51
C HIS A 36 -3.95 -1.97 -6.39
N GLU A 37 -2.94 -1.40 -7.03
CA GLU A 37 -1.57 -1.89 -7.02
C GLU A 37 -0.66 -1.00 -6.17
N PHE A 38 0.42 -1.58 -5.67
CA PHE A 38 1.49 -0.87 -4.97
C PHE A 38 2.79 -1.66 -5.06
N ARG A 39 3.92 -0.98 -4.83
CA ARG A 39 5.26 -1.60 -4.83
C ARG A 39 5.88 -1.59 -3.45
N LEU A 40 6.43 -2.75 -3.06
CA LEU A 40 7.26 -2.92 -1.88
C LEU A 40 8.75 -2.95 -2.25
N ASN A 41 9.61 -2.46 -1.35
CA ASN A 41 11.07 -2.52 -1.49
C ASN A 41 11.67 -3.14 -0.23
N PHE A 42 12.48 -4.18 -0.41
CA PHE A 42 13.14 -4.93 0.66
C PHE A 42 14.67 -4.78 0.67
N ILE A 43 15.22 -3.86 -0.13
CA ILE A 43 16.67 -3.61 -0.23
C ILE A 43 17.23 -3.02 1.07
N THR A 44 16.51 -2.10 1.70
CA THR A 44 16.97 -1.37 2.89
C THR A 44 16.63 -2.00 4.24
N PRO A 45 15.43 -2.60 4.49
CA PRO A 45 15.11 -3.15 5.80
C PRO A 45 15.81 -4.48 6.09
N SER A 46 16.08 -4.74 7.36
CA SER A 46 16.48 -6.07 7.83
C SER A 46 15.32 -7.07 7.81
N ILE A 47 15.61 -8.38 7.89
CA ILE A 47 14.57 -9.43 7.95
C ILE A 47 13.53 -9.18 9.06
N ALA A 48 13.97 -8.76 10.25
CA ALA A 48 13.07 -8.46 11.37
C ALA A 48 12.17 -7.23 11.08
N GLN A 49 12.72 -6.21 10.42
CA GLN A 49 11.95 -5.05 9.98
C GLN A 49 10.95 -5.42 8.88
N ILE A 50 11.32 -6.31 7.96
CA ILE A 50 10.41 -6.83 6.93
C ILE A 50 9.24 -7.56 7.58
N GLN A 51 9.50 -8.48 8.50
CA GLN A 51 8.43 -9.21 9.22
C GLN A 51 7.48 -8.26 9.94
N THR A 52 8.02 -7.29 10.67
CA THR A 52 7.22 -6.27 11.38
C THR A 52 6.41 -5.42 10.40
N GLY A 53 7.03 -4.96 9.32
CA GLY A 53 6.39 -4.12 8.31
C GLY A 53 5.28 -4.86 7.56
N ILE A 54 5.49 -6.13 7.18
CA ILE A 54 4.44 -6.95 6.56
C ILE A 54 3.27 -7.20 7.52
N ALA A 55 3.54 -7.46 8.81
CA ALA A 55 2.47 -7.63 9.80
C ALA A 55 1.64 -6.35 10.00
N SER A 56 2.29 -5.18 10.02
CA SER A 56 1.60 -3.88 10.06
C SER A 56 0.80 -3.63 8.77
N LEU A 57 1.36 -3.96 7.59
CA LEU A 57 0.67 -3.81 6.31
C LEU A 57 -0.58 -4.69 6.22
N ALA A 58 -0.52 -5.93 6.69
CA ALA A 58 -1.66 -6.84 6.73
C ALA A 58 -2.82 -6.23 7.52
N LYS A 59 -2.56 -5.66 8.70
CA LYS A 59 -3.58 -4.98 9.52
C LYS A 59 -4.25 -3.83 8.76
N VAL A 60 -3.46 -3.05 8.02
CA VAL A 60 -3.97 -1.91 7.22
C VAL A 60 -4.91 -2.40 6.11
N ILE A 61 -4.52 -3.46 5.41
CA ILE A 61 -5.32 -4.06 4.33
C ILE A 61 -6.60 -4.71 4.87
N ASP A 62 -6.53 -5.40 6.01
CA ASP A 62 -7.70 -6.02 6.65
C ASP A 62 -8.75 -4.97 7.05
N VAL A 63 -8.32 -3.89 7.70
CA VAL A 63 -9.20 -2.77 8.07
C VAL A 63 -9.85 -2.17 6.83
N ALA A 64 -9.07 -1.92 5.76
CA ALA A 64 -9.60 -1.38 4.52
C ALA A 64 -10.57 -2.34 3.82
N SER A 65 -10.35 -3.66 3.92
CA SER A 65 -11.24 -4.67 3.35
C SER A 65 -12.57 -4.76 4.09
N GLN A 66 -12.58 -4.51 5.40
CA GLN A 66 -13.80 -4.51 6.23
C GLN A 66 -14.66 -3.26 6.06
N GLN A 67 -14.12 -2.17 5.50
CA GLN A 67 -14.86 -0.93 5.22
C GLN A 67 -15.66 -0.98 3.90
N VAL A 68 -15.50 -2.04 3.11
CA VAL A 68 -16.17 -2.25 1.82
C VAL A 68 -17.30 -3.30 1.92
N SER A 69 -17.69 -3.67 3.15
CA SER A 69 -18.79 -4.62 3.46
C SER A 69 -20.00 -3.93 4.07
#